data_AF-A0A497NLJ7-F1
#
_entry.id   AF-A0A497NLJ7-F1
#
_cell.length_a   1.000
_cell.length_b   1.000
_cell.length_c   1.000
_cell.angle_alpha   90.00
_cell.angle_beta   90.00
_cell.angle_gamma   90.00
#
_symmetry.space_group_name_H-M   'P 1'
#
loop_
_entity.id
_entity.type
_entity.pdbx_description
1 polymer ?
#
loop_
_entity_poly.entity_id
_entity_poly.type
_entity_poly.pdbx_seq_one_letter_code
_entity_poly.pdbx_strand_id
1 'polypeptide(L)'
;MSFSRFSNGLFQSTGQFITSADTKPFKDFAKRGELVIAGYATTFDIGLEGAVISRDALNEEDLKQRPTLLFNHDQNRPIGRVVSSKIDDKGLFIVGVIDSTEKEIQQKIMSGT
;
A
#
# COMPACT_ATOMS: atom_id res chain seq x y z
N MET A 1 9.45 33.33 5.89
CA MET A 1 8.63 32.12 6.06
C MET A 1 7.44 32.24 5.12
N SER A 2 7.38 31.43 4.06
CA SER A 2 6.28 31.46 3.09
C SER A 2 6.07 30.04 2.58
N PHE A 3 4.89 29.47 2.87
CA PHE A 3 4.44 28.19 2.35
C PHE A 3 3.67 28.44 1.05
N SER A 4 4.07 27.83 -0.06
CA SER A 4 3.34 27.92 -1.33
C SER A 4 2.87 26.55 -1.78
N ARG A 5 1.60 26.28 -1.46
CA ARG A 5 0.52 25.87 -2.37
C ARG A 5 0.87 24.82 -3.44
N PHE A 6 0.48 23.57 -3.21
CA PHE A 6 0.26 22.59 -4.27
C PHE A 6 -1.12 22.84 -4.91
N SER A 7 -1.14 23.06 -6.23
CA SER A 7 -2.35 23.25 -7.03
C SER A 7 -2.45 22.16 -8.11
N ASN A 8 -3.57 21.43 -8.06
CA ASN A 8 -4.38 20.87 -9.16
C ASN A 8 -3.77 19.86 -10.15
N GLY A 9 -4.39 18.66 -10.19
CA GLY A 9 -4.40 17.74 -11.32
C GLY A 9 -5.41 16.60 -11.09
N LEU A 10 -6.32 16.40 -12.05
CA LEU A 10 -7.59 15.67 -11.96
C LEU A 10 -7.52 14.20 -11.52
N PHE A 11 -8.56 13.76 -10.80
CA PHE A 11 -8.85 12.36 -10.45
C PHE A 11 -10.09 11.89 -11.22
N GLN A 12 -9.95 10.98 -12.18
CA GLN A 12 -11.07 10.21 -12.75
C GLN A 12 -10.66 8.77 -13.13
N SER A 13 -11.47 7.86 -12.60
CA SER A 13 -11.88 6.52 -13.06
C SER A 13 -10.88 5.36 -13.16
N THR A 14 -11.25 4.32 -12.39
CA THR A 14 -11.22 2.88 -12.71
C THR A 14 -9.87 2.20 -12.90
N GLY A 15 -9.53 1.34 -11.92
CA GLY A 15 -8.75 0.12 -12.17
C GLY A 15 -7.26 0.29 -12.47
N GLN A 16 -6.64 1.38 -12.03
CA GLN A 16 -5.21 1.59 -12.23
C GLN A 16 -4.43 1.00 -11.06
N PHE A 17 -3.88 -0.20 -11.25
CA PHE A 17 -2.71 -0.64 -10.48
C PHE A 17 -1.63 0.43 -10.68
N ILE A 18 -1.38 1.23 -9.64
CA ILE A 18 -0.40 2.30 -9.73
C ILE A 18 0.98 1.66 -9.57
N THR A 19 1.56 1.16 -10.66
CA THR A 19 2.95 0.70 -10.68
C THR A 19 3.96 1.86 -10.64
N SER A 20 3.49 3.09 -10.48
CA SER A 20 4.30 4.31 -10.41
C SER A 20 3.58 5.46 -9.73
N ALA A 21 2.88 5.21 -8.60
CA ALA A 21 2.63 6.30 -7.66
C ALA A 21 4.02 6.71 -7.19
N ASP A 22 4.48 7.92 -7.54
CA ASP A 22 5.80 8.45 -7.27
C ASP A 22 6.35 7.85 -5.97
N THR A 23 7.19 6.81 -6.08
CA THR A 23 7.70 6.06 -4.91
C THR A 23 8.92 6.76 -4.34
N LYS A 24 9.35 7.87 -4.97
CA LYS A 24 10.38 8.77 -4.43
C LYS A 24 10.19 9.15 -2.96
N PRO A 25 9.00 9.58 -2.48
CA PRO A 25 8.80 9.93 -1.09
C PRO A 25 8.80 8.69 -0.17
N PHE A 26 8.74 7.48 -0.71
CA PHE A 26 8.72 6.23 0.05
C PHE A 26 10.01 5.42 -0.07
N LYS A 27 10.97 5.86 -0.89
CA LYS A 27 12.21 5.13 -1.17
C LYS A 27 13.08 4.96 0.09
N ASP A 28 12.99 5.89 1.02
CA ASP A 28 13.73 5.87 2.29
C ASP A 28 13.27 4.75 3.23
N PHE A 29 12.09 4.16 3.00
CA PHE A 29 11.59 3.04 3.80
C PHE A 29 12.19 1.69 3.41
N ALA A 30 12.82 1.59 2.24
CA ALA A 30 13.40 0.36 1.70
C ALA A 30 14.92 0.35 1.79
N LYS A 31 15.46 -0.82 2.13
CA LYS A 31 16.88 -1.15 2.03
C LYS A 31 17.21 -1.56 0.60
N ARG A 32 18.51 -1.65 0.31
CA ARG A 32 19.02 -2.03 -1.02
C ARG A 32 18.47 -3.40 -1.44
N GLY A 33 17.75 -3.45 -2.55
CA GLY A 33 17.19 -4.67 -3.12
C GLY A 33 15.77 -5.01 -2.65
N GLU A 34 15.21 -4.25 -1.72
CA GLU A 34 13.79 -4.36 -1.36
C GLU A 34 12.91 -3.59 -2.36
N LEU A 35 11.68 -4.04 -2.55
CA LEU A 35 10.69 -3.38 -3.42
C LEU A 35 9.64 -2.67 -2.57
N VAL A 36 9.45 -1.38 -2.81
CA VAL A 36 8.38 -0.60 -2.16
C VAL A 36 7.09 -0.75 -2.95
N ILE A 37 6.00 -1.07 -2.25
CA ILE A 37 4.65 -1.07 -2.78
C ILE A 37 3.80 -0.06 -1.98
N ALA A 38 2.88 0.63 -2.65
CA ALA A 38 1.99 1.57 -1.99
C ALA A 38 0.61 1.52 -2.64
N GLY A 39 -0.44 1.55 -1.82
CA GLY A 39 -1.81 1.45 -2.31
C GLY A 39 -2.84 1.35 -1.19
N TYR A 40 -4.11 1.36 -1.60
CA TYR A 40 -5.23 1.17 -0.69
C TYR A 40 -5.41 -0.33 -0.41
N ALA A 41 -5.25 -0.72 0.86
CA ALA A 41 -5.53 -2.07 1.33
C ALA A 41 -7.03 -2.33 1.45
N THR A 42 -7.80 -1.29 1.75
CA THR A 42 -9.26 -1.29 1.68
C THR A 42 -9.78 0.10 1.35
N THR A 43 -10.96 0.16 0.74
CA THR A 43 -11.72 1.39 0.49
C THR A 43 -13.04 1.34 1.26
N PHE A 44 -13.56 2.51 1.64
CA PHE A 44 -14.87 2.62 2.28
C PHE A 44 -16.05 2.45 1.31
N ASP A 45 -15.77 2.42 0.02
CA ASP A 45 -16.73 2.12 -1.02
C ASP A 45 -17.12 0.64 -1.01
N ILE A 46 -18.32 0.33 -1.55
CA ILE A 46 -18.83 -1.04 -1.68
C ILE A 46 -17.82 -1.85 -2.52
N GLY A 47 -17.15 -2.80 -1.89
CA GLY A 47 -16.24 -3.73 -2.57
C GLY A 47 -17.00 -4.66 -3.52
N LEU A 48 -16.26 -5.41 -4.35
CA LEU A 48 -16.79 -6.40 -5.30
C LEU A 48 -17.72 -7.46 -4.67
N GLU A 49 -17.70 -7.62 -3.34
CA GLU A 49 -18.52 -8.59 -2.59
C GLU A 49 -19.62 -7.97 -1.71
N GLY A 50 -19.90 -6.67 -1.83
CA GLY A 50 -20.98 -6.03 -1.05
C GLY A 50 -20.64 -5.78 0.43
N ALA A 51 -19.42 -6.10 0.87
CA ALA A 51 -18.93 -5.77 2.20
C ALA A 51 -18.56 -4.28 2.28
N VAL A 52 -19.23 -3.55 3.17
CA VAL A 52 -18.87 -2.17 3.53
C VAL A 52 -18.02 -2.24 4.80
N ILE A 53 -16.74 -1.89 4.70
CA ILE A 53 -15.91 -1.73 5.89
C ILE A 53 -16.26 -0.39 6.53
N SER A 54 -16.81 -0.40 7.74
CA SER A 54 -17.05 0.84 8.50
C SER A 54 -15.72 1.50 8.85
N ARG A 55 -15.68 2.83 8.83
CA ARG A 55 -14.52 3.62 9.24
C ARG A 55 -14.05 3.28 10.65
N ASP A 56 -14.99 2.97 11.54
CA ASP A 56 -14.71 2.60 12.94
C ASP A 56 -14.10 1.20 13.09
N ALA A 57 -14.16 0.36 12.05
CA ALA A 57 -13.56 -0.98 12.06
C ALA A 57 -12.07 -0.96 11.68
N LEU A 58 -11.53 0.17 11.23
CA LEU A 58 -10.12 0.31 10.88
C LEU A 58 -9.35 0.99 12.00
N ASN A 59 -8.31 0.33 12.48
CA ASN A 59 -7.36 0.89 13.42
C ASN A 59 -5.94 0.88 12.81
N GLU A 60 -5.32 2.05 12.73
CA GLU A 60 -3.94 2.18 12.25
C GLU A 60 -2.93 1.46 13.16
N GLU A 61 -3.25 1.28 14.44
CA GLU A 61 -2.36 0.63 15.41
C GLU A 61 -2.21 -0.87 15.15
N ASP A 62 -3.20 -1.53 14.55
CA ASP A 62 -3.14 -2.96 14.27
C ASP A 62 -1.98 -3.30 13.34
N LEU A 63 -1.75 -2.47 12.32
CA LEU A 63 -0.64 -2.61 11.39
C LEU A 63 0.71 -2.18 11.98
N LYS A 64 0.72 -1.35 13.04
CA LYS A 64 1.95 -1.05 13.78
C LYS A 64 2.38 -2.24 14.64
N GLN A 65 1.42 -2.97 15.22
CA GLN A 65 1.69 -4.16 16.03
C GLN A 65 1.98 -5.39 15.19
N ARG A 66 1.35 -5.51 14.01
CA ARG A 66 1.48 -6.67 13.11
C ARG A 66 1.73 -6.22 11.66
N PRO A 67 2.93 -5.70 11.35
CA PRO A 67 3.22 -5.16 10.03
C PRO A 67 3.47 -6.25 8.97
N THR A 68 3.29 -7.54 9.23
CA THR A 68 3.73 -8.60 8.31
C THR A 68 2.90 -8.65 7.02
N LEU A 69 3.57 -8.62 5.86
CA LEU A 69 2.95 -8.91 4.57
C LEU A 69 3.06 -10.40 4.26
N LEU A 70 1.92 -11.03 3.96
CA LEU A 70 1.83 -12.46 3.68
C LEU A 70 1.55 -12.70 2.20
N PHE A 71 2.17 -13.72 1.64
CA PHE A 71 1.80 -14.17 0.31
C PHE A 71 0.51 -14.99 0.38
N ASN A 72 -0.50 -14.58 -0.38
CA ASN A 72 -1.76 -15.34 -0.53
C ASN A 72 -2.43 -15.73 0.81
N HIS A 73 -2.36 -14.84 1.81
CA HIS A 73 -2.87 -15.07 3.17
C HIS A 73 -2.25 -16.26 3.93
N ASP A 74 -1.14 -16.84 3.45
CA ASP A 74 -0.43 -17.92 4.14
C ASP A 74 0.41 -17.35 5.30
N GLN A 75 0.02 -17.68 6.52
CA GLN A 75 0.70 -17.25 7.75
C GLN A 75 2.15 -17.77 7.86
N ASN A 76 2.50 -18.81 7.10
CA ASN A 76 3.84 -19.39 7.08
C ASN A 76 4.73 -18.78 5.98
N ARG A 77 4.19 -17.89 5.14
CA ARG A 77 4.91 -17.31 4.00
C ARG A 77 4.94 -15.77 4.05
N PRO A 78 5.64 -15.18 5.05
CA PRO A 78 5.87 -13.75 5.08
C PRO A 78 6.81 -13.33 3.95
N ILE A 79 6.45 -12.27 3.24
CA ILE A 79 7.19 -11.74 2.07
C ILE A 79 7.66 -10.31 2.27
N GLY A 80 7.33 -9.69 3.39
CA GLY A 80 7.65 -8.29 3.63
C GLY A 80 6.97 -7.72 4.85
N ARG A 81 6.94 -6.38 4.91
CA ARG A 81 6.37 -5.63 6.02
C ARG A 81 5.74 -4.31 5.60
N VAL A 82 4.75 -3.85 6.35
CA VAL A 82 4.18 -2.51 6.28
C VAL A 82 5.12 -1.54 7.01
N VAL A 83 5.43 -0.43 6.37
CA VAL A 83 6.31 0.64 6.89
C VAL A 83 5.53 1.89 7.29
N SER A 84 4.38 2.10 6.67
CA SER A 84 3.49 3.21 6.96
C SER A 84 2.07 2.78 6.66
N SER A 85 1.13 3.21 7.50
CA SER A 85 -0.30 3.11 7.26
C SER A 85 -0.92 4.48 7.51
N LYS A 86 -1.99 4.78 6.79
CA LYS A 86 -2.78 6.00 6.97
C LYS A 86 -4.21 5.72 6.58
N ILE A 87 -5.16 6.09 7.43
CA ILE A 87 -6.58 6.13 7.09
C ILE A 87 -6.87 7.54 6.54
N ASP A 88 -7.44 7.59 5.34
CA ASP A 88 -7.95 8.82 4.73
C ASP A 88 -9.42 8.67 4.36
N ASP A 89 -10.00 9.66 3.68
CA ASP A 89 -11.42 9.61 3.34
C ASP A 89 -11.82 8.51 2.34
N LYS A 90 -10.85 7.91 1.64
CA LYS A 90 -11.06 6.82 0.69
C LYS A 90 -10.93 5.45 1.37
N GLY A 91 -10.04 5.31 2.34
CA GLY A 91 -9.84 4.06 3.07
C GLY A 91 -8.48 3.93 3.74
N LEU A 92 -8.00 2.69 3.87
CA LEU A 92 -6.71 2.38 4.47
C LEU A 92 -5.62 2.38 3.39
N PHE A 93 -4.82 3.42 3.36
CA PHE A 93 -3.61 3.48 2.55
C PHE A 93 -2.44 2.85 3.30
N ILE A 94 -1.71 1.94 2.64
CA ILE A 94 -0.51 1.32 3.19
C ILE A 94 0.68 1.53 2.26
N VAL A 95 1.84 1.65 2.89
CA VAL A 95 3.14 1.53 2.23
C VAL A 95 3.79 0.27 2.80
N GLY A 96 4.10 -0.66 1.90
CA GLY A 96 4.72 -1.94 2.19
C GLY A 96 6.09 -2.06 1.53
N VAL A 97 6.91 -2.93 2.09
CA VAL A 97 8.23 -3.27 1.56
C VAL A 97 8.32 -4.79 1.44
N ILE A 98 8.61 -5.26 0.24
CA ILE A 98 8.83 -6.67 -0.07
C ILE A 98 10.31 -6.98 0.06
N ASP A 99 10.62 -8.09 0.75
CA ASP A 99 11.99 -8.49 1.02
C ASP A 99 12.77 -8.71 -0.28
N SER A 100 14.05 -8.37 -0.25
CA SER A 100 15.03 -8.61 -1.31
C SER A 100 15.21 -10.08 -1.69
N THR A 101 14.87 -11.01 -0.80
CA THR A 101 14.91 -12.45 -1.07
C THR A 101 13.80 -12.91 -2.01
N GLU A 102 12.67 -12.19 -2.07
CA GLU A 102 11.47 -12.52 -2.84
C GLU A 102 11.54 -12.04 -4.30
N LYS A 103 12.66 -12.32 -4.98
CA LYS A 103 12.94 -11.81 -6.33
C LYS A 103 11.86 -12.15 -7.35
N GLU A 104 11.32 -13.37 -7.31
CA GLU A 104 10.28 -13.81 -8.23
C GLU A 104 8.99 -13.01 -8.06
N ILE A 105 8.60 -12.73 -6.81
CA ILE A 105 7.41 -11.93 -6.49
C ILE A 105 7.63 -10.48 -6.92
N GLN A 106 8.80 -9.92 -6.62
CA GLN A 106 9.14 -8.56 -7.05
C GLN A 106 9.06 -8.44 -8.58
N GLN A 107 9.57 -9.42 -9.32
CA GLN A 107 9.48 -9.41 -10.78
C GLN A 107 8.05 -9.47 -11.29
N LYS A 108 7.20 -10.36 -10.74
CA LYS A 108 5.77 -10.43 -11.10
C LYS A 108 5.03 -9.11 -10.88
N ILE A 109 5.32 -8.46 -9.75
CA ILE A 109 4.72 -7.14 -9.43
C ILE A 109 5.19 -6.07 -10.42
N MET A 110 6.47 -6.08 -10.78
CA MET A 110 7.03 -5.12 -11.73
C MET A 110 6.58 -5.37 -13.17
N SER A 111 6.36 -6.63 -13.57
CA SER A 111 5.88 -7.00 -14.91
C SER A 111 4.37 -6.88 -15.08
N GLY A 112 3.60 -6.90 -13.98
CA GLY A 112 2.14 -6.83 -14.02
C GLY A 112 1.48 -8.12 -14.52
N THR A 113 2.12 -9.27 -14.31
CA THR A 113 1.69 -10.62 -14.75
C THR A 113 1.69 -11.61 -13.60
#